data_AF-A0A4U8S3B0-F1
#
_entry.id   AF-A0A4U8S3B0-F1
#
_cell.length_a   1.000
_cell.length_b   1.000
_cell.length_c   1.000
_cell.angle_alpha   90.00
_cell.angle_beta   90.00
_cell.angle_gamma   90.00
#
_symmetry.space_group_name_H-M   'P 1'
#
loop_
_entity.id
_entity.type
_entity.pdbx_description
1 polymer ?
#
loop_
_entity_poly.entity_id
_entity_poly.type
_entity_poly.pdbx_seq_one_letter_code
_entity_poly.pdbx_strand_id
1 'polypeptide(L)'
;MNEDNLKRFFSIYFQYIEVELFTSMLESSLVGRNTDVIITFQDTFYLLVCKNMEEKDIKKALDDLQEVTKKYANNSHFKLDKRHLNYQESTKIPVGFFDNPKFTSLLKEYQVAYQDFLQYLPHIDLSEDVRQRFQIRKKEQSSILVQAVLEFNNALAHIANIIYYGKDDNNNLGKAQNHLYRAILDYYKMLLRFIIPQINIPHRLIECYHQIRINEFLQLGKDIKDKDFTTRYKELFNECMQLQPVKAKQTSKVK
;
A
#
# COMPACT_ATOMS: atom_id res chain seq x y z
N MET A 1 -17.76 7.84 9.77
CA MET A 1 -16.37 8.34 9.70
C MET A 1 -16.40 9.84 9.88
N ASN A 2 -15.41 10.48 10.51
CA ASN A 2 -15.46 11.93 10.75
C ASN A 2 -15.05 12.67 9.47
N GLU A 3 -15.95 13.47 8.90
CA GLU A 3 -15.71 14.24 7.67
C GLU A 3 -14.55 15.23 7.84
N ASP A 4 -14.42 15.85 9.01
CA ASP A 4 -13.37 16.83 9.29
C ASP A 4 -11.97 16.18 9.30
N ASN A 5 -11.87 14.96 9.81
CA ASN A 5 -10.60 14.21 9.79
C ASN A 5 -10.20 13.83 8.36
N LEU A 6 -11.15 13.48 7.50
CA LEU A 6 -10.87 13.25 6.08
C LEU A 6 -10.47 14.53 5.35
N LYS A 7 -11.18 15.63 5.60
CA LYS A 7 -10.85 16.96 5.08
C LYS A 7 -9.42 17.34 5.44
N ARG A 8 -9.05 17.14 6.70
CA ARG A 8 -7.71 17.38 7.20
C ARG A 8 -6.68 16.47 6.53
N PHE A 9 -6.95 15.17 6.45
CA PHE A 9 -6.08 14.21 5.78
C PHE A 9 -5.79 14.61 4.32
N PHE A 10 -6.83 14.89 3.53
CA PHE A 10 -6.65 15.23 2.13
C PHE A 10 -6.00 16.60 1.94
N SER A 11 -6.23 17.56 2.84
CA SER A 11 -5.48 18.83 2.85
C SER A 11 -3.97 18.59 2.99
N ILE A 12 -3.56 17.71 3.90
CA ILE A 12 -2.15 17.33 4.07
C ILE A 12 -1.64 16.60 2.81
N TYR A 13 -2.45 15.70 2.25
CA TYR A 13 -2.08 14.94 1.05
C TYR A 13 -1.89 15.83 -0.18
N PHE A 14 -2.72 16.86 -0.37
CA PHE A 14 -2.53 17.81 -1.46
C PHE A 14 -1.25 18.64 -1.30
N GLN A 15 -0.89 19.05 -0.09
CA GLN A 15 0.41 19.70 0.18
C GLN A 15 1.58 18.79 -0.20
N TYR A 16 1.48 17.50 0.14
CA TYR A 16 2.49 16.51 -0.25
C TYR A 16 2.60 16.35 -1.77
N ILE A 17 1.47 16.15 -2.47
CA ILE A 17 1.43 15.99 -3.93
C ILE A 17 1.99 17.23 -4.63
N GLU A 18 1.66 18.43 -4.17
CA GLU A 18 2.15 19.67 -4.77
C GLU A 18 3.68 19.71 -4.83
N VAL A 19 4.34 19.31 -3.73
CA VAL A 19 5.80 19.22 -3.68
C VAL A 19 6.33 18.03 -4.50
N GLU A 20 5.67 16.87 -4.40
CA GLU A 20 6.09 15.64 -5.07
C GLU A 20 6.02 15.73 -6.60
N LEU A 21 5.00 16.38 -7.16
CA LEU A 21 4.83 16.54 -8.61
C LEU A 21 6.04 17.20 -9.28
N PHE A 22 6.66 18.18 -8.61
CA PHE A 22 7.84 18.85 -9.13
C PHE A 22 9.13 18.13 -8.72
N THR A 23 9.21 17.64 -7.48
CA THR A 23 10.41 16.98 -6.96
C THR A 23 10.71 15.66 -7.68
N SER A 24 9.69 14.92 -8.09
CA SER A 24 9.82 13.66 -8.84
C SER A 24 10.46 13.81 -10.23
N MET A 25 10.53 15.03 -10.77
CA MET A 25 11.17 15.34 -12.05
C MET A 25 12.68 15.61 -11.92
N LEU A 26 13.23 15.66 -10.71
CA LEU A 26 14.65 15.95 -10.48
C LEU A 26 15.51 14.69 -10.52
N GLU A 27 16.60 14.71 -11.30
CA GLU A 27 17.59 13.63 -11.37
C GLU A 27 18.28 13.34 -10.02
N SER A 28 18.36 14.34 -9.13
CA SER A 28 18.94 14.18 -7.79
C SER A 28 18.05 13.38 -6.82
N SER A 29 16.79 13.11 -7.19
CA SER A 29 15.92 12.22 -6.42
C SER A 29 16.28 10.76 -6.71
N LEU A 30 17.21 10.20 -5.92
CA LEU A 30 17.62 8.78 -5.98
C LEU A 30 16.44 7.78 -5.91
N VAL A 31 15.29 8.24 -5.40
CA VAL A 31 14.01 7.52 -5.38
C VAL A 31 12.98 8.55 -5.82
N GLY A 32 12.42 8.44 -7.03
CA GLY A 32 11.55 9.46 -7.62
C GLY A 32 10.32 9.88 -6.78
N ARG A 33 10.05 9.19 -5.65
CA ARG A 33 9.05 9.54 -4.63
C ARG A 33 9.57 9.24 -3.23
N ASN A 34 9.18 10.04 -2.24
CA ASN A 34 9.54 9.79 -0.84
C ASN A 34 8.63 8.71 -0.22
N THR A 35 9.10 7.47 -0.20
CA THR A 35 8.33 6.31 0.27
C THR A 35 7.97 6.35 1.75
N ASP A 36 8.81 6.98 2.59
CA ASP A 36 8.56 7.05 4.04
C ASP A 36 7.33 7.91 4.34
N VAL A 37 7.18 9.03 3.61
CA VAL A 37 6.00 9.89 3.68
C VAL A 37 4.75 9.11 3.20
N ILE A 38 4.87 8.36 2.10
CA ILE A 38 3.74 7.57 1.56
C ILE A 38 3.29 6.49 2.57
N ILE A 39 4.22 5.81 3.25
CA ILE A 39 3.88 4.83 4.28
C ILE A 39 3.10 5.49 5.43
N THR A 40 3.49 6.70 5.82
CA THR A 40 2.76 7.46 6.85
C THR A 40 1.33 7.80 6.39
N PHE A 41 1.15 8.17 5.12
CA PHE A 41 -0.19 8.36 4.53
C PHE A 41 -1.00 7.06 4.52
N GLN A 42 -0.37 5.95 4.15
CA GLN A 42 -0.99 4.64 4.09
C GLN A 42 -1.55 4.20 5.45
N ASP A 43 -0.72 4.25 6.48
CA ASP A 43 -1.11 3.86 7.83
C ASP A 43 -2.22 4.78 8.35
N THR A 44 -2.06 6.10 8.20
CA THR A 44 -3.07 7.08 8.65
C THR A 44 -4.40 6.89 7.92
N PHE A 45 -4.37 6.68 6.61
CA PHE A 45 -5.58 6.47 5.80
C PHE A 45 -6.31 5.18 6.21
N TYR A 46 -5.56 4.10 6.44
CA TYR A 46 -6.12 2.85 6.95
C TYR A 46 -6.86 3.05 8.28
N LEU A 47 -6.24 3.78 9.23
CA LEU A 47 -6.84 4.10 10.52
C LEU A 47 -8.15 4.88 10.38
N LEU A 48 -8.18 5.87 9.48
CA LEU A 48 -9.35 6.71 9.22
C LEU A 48 -10.54 5.91 8.65
N VAL A 49 -10.28 5.03 7.69
CA VAL A 49 -11.32 4.31 6.94
C VAL A 49 -11.78 3.06 7.67
N CYS A 50 -10.86 2.26 8.22
CA CYS A 50 -11.18 0.93 8.73
C CYS A 50 -11.58 0.87 10.20
N LYS A 51 -11.44 1.99 10.94
CA LYS A 51 -11.97 2.26 12.29
C LYS A 51 -11.82 1.14 13.33
N ASN A 52 -10.92 1.34 14.30
CA ASN A 52 -10.98 0.76 15.65
C ASN A 52 -10.08 1.54 16.63
N MET A 53 -10.09 2.88 16.59
CA MET A 53 -9.25 3.71 17.47
C MET A 53 -10.03 4.89 18.05
N GLU A 54 -9.53 5.42 19.18
CA GLU A 54 -10.08 6.62 19.80
C GLU A 54 -9.74 7.87 18.96
N GLU A 55 -10.60 8.89 19.03
CA GLU A 55 -10.43 10.16 18.29
C GLU A 55 -9.07 10.83 18.58
N LYS A 56 -8.54 10.65 19.80
CA LYS A 56 -7.22 11.17 20.20
C LYS A 56 -6.07 10.55 19.37
N ASP A 57 -6.18 9.27 19.03
CA ASP A 57 -5.14 8.54 18.31
C ASP A 57 -5.19 8.92 16.82
N ILE A 58 -6.39 9.10 16.28
CA ILE A 58 -6.60 9.63 14.93
C ILE A 58 -6.00 11.05 14.82
N LYS A 59 -6.29 11.91 15.80
CA LYS A 59 -5.75 13.27 15.82
C LYS A 59 -4.23 13.27 15.88
N LYS A 60 -3.63 12.43 16.73
CA LYS A 60 -2.18 12.26 16.80
C LYS A 60 -1.60 11.79 15.47
N ALA A 61 -2.19 10.78 14.83
CA ALA A 61 -1.72 10.30 13.52
C ALA A 61 -1.77 11.40 12.45
N LEU A 62 -2.81 12.24 12.45
CA LEU A 62 -2.91 13.40 11.55
C LEU A 62 -1.89 14.51 11.88
N ASP A 63 -1.57 14.72 13.15
CA ASP A 63 -0.54 15.65 13.60
C ASP A 63 0.85 15.17 13.14
N ASP A 64 1.17 13.90 13.39
CA ASP A 64 2.41 13.24 12.98
C ASP A 64 2.58 13.27 11.45
N LEU A 65 1.51 12.94 10.71
CA LEU A 65 1.48 13.00 9.25
C LEU A 65 1.77 14.42 8.73
N GLN A 66 1.15 15.45 9.33
CA GLN A 66 1.39 16.84 8.96
C GLN A 66 2.84 17.26 9.21
N GLU A 67 3.47 16.81 10.31
CA GLU A 67 4.87 17.08 10.62
C GLU A 67 5.80 16.45 9.58
N VAL A 68 5.59 15.16 9.27
CA VAL A 68 6.37 14.42 8.27
C VAL A 68 6.26 15.08 6.89
N THR A 69 5.06 15.47 6.47
CA THR A 69 4.84 16.19 5.20
C THR A 69 5.54 17.55 5.19
N LYS A 70 5.45 18.34 6.27
CA LYS A 70 6.15 19.63 6.37
C LYS A 70 7.66 19.48 6.31
N LYS A 71 8.21 18.49 7.01
CA LYS A 71 9.64 18.19 6.98
C LYS A 71 10.11 17.83 5.57
N TYR A 72 9.35 17.00 4.85
CA TYR A 72 9.62 16.70 3.46
C TYR A 72 9.58 17.96 2.58
N ALA A 73 8.51 18.75 2.66
CA ALA A 73 8.33 19.99 1.89
C ALA A 73 9.38 21.07 2.16
N ASN A 74 9.90 21.14 3.40
CA ASN A 74 10.95 22.10 3.75
C ASN A 74 12.34 21.66 3.28
N ASN A 75 12.55 20.35 3.13
CA ASN A 75 13.81 19.76 2.69
C ASN A 75 13.87 19.52 1.17
N SER A 76 12.76 19.67 0.46
CA SER A 76 12.71 19.54 -1.00
C SER A 76 13.32 20.76 -1.70
N HIS A 77 13.87 20.53 -2.89
CA HIS A 77 14.36 21.60 -3.77
C HIS A 77 13.26 22.60 -4.16
N PHE A 78 12.04 22.10 -4.31
CA PHE A 78 10.85 22.93 -4.47
C PHE A 78 10.25 23.22 -3.10
N LYS A 79 10.18 24.50 -2.74
CA LYS A 79 9.34 24.93 -1.62
C LYS A 79 7.89 24.96 -2.09
N LEU A 80 6.96 24.77 -1.16
CA LEU A 80 5.54 25.03 -1.41
C LEU A 80 5.40 26.44 -2.00
N ASP A 81 5.02 26.52 -3.27
CA ASP A 81 4.59 27.77 -3.89
C ASP A 81 3.18 28.09 -3.36
N LYS A 82 2.73 29.33 -3.46
CA LYS A 82 1.38 29.72 -3.00
C LYS A 82 0.25 29.15 -3.88
N ARG A 83 0.58 28.30 -4.86
CA ARG A 83 -0.37 27.64 -5.76
C ARG A 83 -0.87 26.35 -5.13
N HIS A 84 -1.47 26.49 -3.95
CA HIS A 84 -2.00 25.38 -3.20
C HIS A 84 -3.02 24.62 -4.06
N LEU A 85 -2.79 23.31 -4.23
CA LEU A 85 -3.84 22.36 -4.57
C LEU A 85 -4.84 22.32 -3.39
N ASN A 86 -5.55 23.42 -3.16
CA ASN A 86 -6.60 23.48 -2.16
C ASN A 86 -7.90 23.12 -2.86
N TYR A 87 -8.55 22.07 -2.37
CA TYR A 87 -9.95 21.86 -2.66
C TYR A 87 -10.76 22.97 -1.95
N GLN A 88 -11.88 23.38 -2.53
CA GLN A 88 -12.72 24.40 -1.91
C GLN A 88 -13.22 23.90 -0.55
N GLU A 89 -13.16 24.71 0.52
CA GLU A 89 -13.66 24.30 1.85
C GLU A 89 -15.13 23.87 1.82
N SER A 90 -15.89 24.36 0.84
CA SER A 90 -17.27 23.99 0.55
C SER A 90 -17.45 22.65 -0.16
N THR A 91 -16.39 21.99 -0.62
CA THR A 91 -16.49 20.70 -1.30
C THR A 91 -16.97 19.66 -0.31
N LYS A 92 -18.18 19.16 -0.53
CA LYS A 92 -18.69 18.01 0.21
C LYS A 92 -17.82 16.80 -0.14
N ILE A 93 -17.17 16.24 0.87
CA ILE A 93 -16.53 14.94 0.71
C ILE A 93 -17.66 13.93 0.53
N PRO A 94 -17.63 13.08 -0.51
CA PRO A 94 -18.60 12.02 -0.66
C PRO A 94 -18.33 10.93 0.39
N VAL A 95 -18.60 11.19 1.67
CA VAL A 95 -18.28 10.30 2.82
C VAL A 95 -18.84 8.89 2.60
N GLY A 96 -20.04 8.78 1.99
CA GLY A 96 -20.67 7.51 1.64
C GLY A 96 -19.85 6.63 0.66
N PHE A 97 -18.84 7.19 -0.02
CA PHE A 97 -17.85 6.44 -0.79
C PHE A 97 -17.12 5.41 0.06
N PHE A 98 -16.72 5.80 1.28
CA PHE A 98 -15.93 4.97 2.18
C PHE A 98 -16.80 3.99 2.96
N ASP A 99 -18.12 4.15 2.89
CA ASP A 99 -19.07 3.15 3.40
C ASP A 99 -19.27 1.99 2.40
N ASN A 100 -18.62 2.03 1.23
CA ASN A 100 -18.64 0.94 0.25
C ASN A 100 -17.93 -0.33 0.82
N PRO A 101 -18.66 -1.43 1.08
CA PRO A 101 -18.08 -2.62 1.70
C PRO A 101 -16.97 -3.26 0.85
N LYS A 102 -17.07 -3.20 -0.48
CA LYS A 102 -16.05 -3.75 -1.39
C LYS A 102 -14.74 -2.97 -1.28
N PHE A 103 -14.80 -1.64 -1.24
CA PHE A 103 -13.62 -0.81 -1.07
C PHE A 103 -12.98 -1.04 0.31
N THR A 104 -13.78 -1.03 1.38
CA THR A 104 -13.27 -1.22 2.75
C THR A 104 -12.72 -2.63 2.96
N SER A 105 -13.32 -3.67 2.37
CA SER A 105 -12.75 -5.02 2.37
C SER A 105 -11.39 -5.06 1.68
N LEU A 106 -11.29 -4.45 0.49
CA LEU A 106 -10.05 -4.43 -0.27
C LEU A 106 -8.93 -3.66 0.47
N LEU A 107 -9.27 -2.55 1.12
CA LEU A 107 -8.30 -1.80 1.94
C LEU A 107 -7.83 -2.63 3.15
N LYS A 108 -8.71 -3.43 3.77
CA LYS A 108 -8.32 -4.39 4.82
C LYS A 108 -7.42 -5.50 4.29
N GLU A 109 -7.73 -6.05 3.13
CA GLU A 109 -6.90 -7.06 2.48
C GLU A 109 -5.50 -6.52 2.13
N TYR A 110 -5.44 -5.28 1.64
CA TYR A 110 -4.20 -4.55 1.43
C TYR A 110 -3.36 -4.45 2.72
N GLN A 111 -3.97 -4.02 3.82
CA GLN A 111 -3.27 -3.91 5.09
C GLN A 111 -2.77 -5.27 5.57
N VAL A 112 -3.57 -6.33 5.45
CA VAL A 112 -3.14 -7.68 5.80
C VAL A 112 -1.93 -8.11 4.97
N ALA A 113 -1.97 -7.91 3.65
CA ALA A 113 -0.84 -8.27 2.77
C ALA A 113 0.44 -7.48 3.10
N TYR A 114 0.29 -6.19 3.44
CA TYR A 114 1.40 -5.35 3.90
C TYR A 114 2.00 -5.87 5.22
N GLN A 115 1.15 -6.20 6.20
CA GLN A 115 1.60 -6.74 7.49
C GLN A 115 2.24 -8.12 7.34
N ASP A 116 1.68 -9.01 6.51
CA ASP A 116 2.29 -10.28 6.17
C ASP A 116 3.70 -10.05 5.56
N PHE A 117 3.84 -9.10 4.64
CA PHE A 117 5.14 -8.77 4.05
C PHE A 117 6.17 -8.34 5.10
N LEU A 118 5.79 -7.39 5.97
CA LEU A 118 6.66 -6.91 7.06
C LEU A 118 7.02 -8.01 8.06
N GLN A 119 6.06 -8.88 8.38
CA GLN A 119 6.24 -9.95 9.35
C GLN A 119 7.12 -11.07 8.80
N TYR A 120 6.87 -11.55 7.58
CA TYR A 120 7.52 -12.76 7.08
C TYR A 120 8.85 -12.49 6.39
N LEU A 121 8.99 -11.40 5.63
CA LEU A 121 10.20 -11.13 4.85
C LEU A 121 11.50 -11.17 5.69
N PRO A 122 11.57 -10.59 6.91
CA PRO A 122 12.78 -10.63 7.74
C PRO A 122 13.18 -12.04 8.21
N HIS A 123 12.26 -13.00 8.17
CA HIS A 123 12.45 -14.38 8.63
C HIS A 123 12.77 -15.36 7.49
N ILE A 124 12.66 -14.92 6.25
CA ILE A 124 13.02 -15.70 5.08
C ILE A 124 14.55 -15.77 4.96
N ASP A 125 15.08 -16.97 4.75
CA ASP A 125 16.52 -17.20 4.63
C ASP A 125 17.00 -16.81 3.23
N LEU A 126 17.32 -15.52 3.07
CA LEU A 126 17.81 -14.96 1.81
C LEU A 126 19.34 -14.86 1.83
N SER A 127 19.96 -15.27 0.72
CA SER A 127 21.38 -15.01 0.47
C SER A 127 21.66 -13.50 0.45
N GLU A 128 22.90 -13.12 0.80
CA GLU A 128 23.31 -11.71 0.83
C GLU A 128 23.15 -11.06 -0.55
N ASP A 129 23.46 -11.79 -1.63
CA ASP A 129 23.19 -11.38 -3.01
C ASP A 129 21.74 -10.98 -3.25
N VAL A 130 20.79 -11.79 -2.79
CA VAL A 130 19.35 -11.50 -2.94
C VAL A 130 18.99 -10.28 -2.10
N ARG A 131 19.50 -10.18 -0.86
CA ARG A 131 19.25 -9.02 0.00
C ARG A 131 19.74 -7.73 -0.64
N GLN A 132 20.93 -7.72 -1.21
CA GLN A 132 21.48 -6.55 -1.90
C GLN A 132 20.69 -6.18 -3.15
N ARG A 133 20.39 -7.15 -4.02
CA ARG A 133 19.64 -6.91 -5.27
C ARG A 133 18.24 -6.35 -5.02
N PHE A 134 17.58 -6.78 -3.96
CA PHE A 134 16.24 -6.33 -3.58
C PHE A 134 16.22 -5.26 -2.49
N GLN A 135 17.39 -4.75 -2.08
CA GLN A 135 17.55 -3.76 -1.02
C GLN A 135 16.84 -4.15 0.29
N ILE A 136 16.82 -5.44 0.59
CA ILE A 136 16.20 -6.00 1.79
C ILE A 136 17.16 -5.80 2.95
N ARG A 137 16.78 -4.93 3.88
CA ARG A 137 17.56 -4.60 5.07
C ARG A 137 17.50 -5.78 6.08
N LYS A 138 18.55 -5.92 6.90
CA LYS A 138 18.61 -6.95 7.96
C LYS A 138 17.53 -6.72 9.02
N LYS A 139 17.24 -7.78 9.80
CA LYS A 139 16.17 -7.99 10.81
C LYS A 139 15.69 -6.81 11.69
N GLU A 140 16.40 -5.69 11.73
CA GLU A 140 16.14 -4.53 12.59
C GLU A 140 15.65 -3.29 11.82
N GLN A 141 15.64 -3.34 10.49
CA GLN A 141 15.08 -2.27 9.65
C GLN A 141 14.02 -2.85 8.72
N SER A 142 12.84 -2.23 8.70
CA SER A 142 11.72 -2.65 7.85
C SER A 142 12.14 -2.61 6.39
N SER A 143 12.09 -3.77 5.73
CA SER A 143 12.19 -3.83 4.28
C SER A 143 10.82 -3.49 3.71
N ILE A 144 10.77 -2.53 2.79
CA ILE A 144 9.53 -2.07 2.16
C ILE A 144 9.51 -2.53 0.71
N LEU A 145 8.34 -2.95 0.22
CA LEU A 145 8.15 -3.20 -1.19
C LEU A 145 7.74 -1.89 -1.87
N VAL A 146 8.73 -1.13 -2.35
CA VAL A 146 8.52 0.21 -2.94
C VAL A 146 7.40 0.20 -3.97
N GLN A 147 7.37 -0.80 -4.87
CA GLN A 147 6.33 -0.91 -5.89
C GLN A 147 4.91 -0.93 -5.31
N ALA A 148 4.66 -1.74 -4.27
CA ALA A 148 3.34 -1.85 -3.65
C ALA A 148 2.94 -0.56 -2.90
N VAL A 149 3.92 0.14 -2.31
CA VAL A 149 3.73 1.46 -1.69
C VAL A 149 3.36 2.51 -2.74
N LEU A 150 4.01 2.47 -3.92
CA LEU A 150 3.69 3.37 -5.04
C LEU A 150 2.31 3.10 -5.64
N GLU A 151 1.91 1.84 -5.75
CA GLU A 151 0.55 1.46 -6.17
C GLU A 151 -0.49 2.00 -5.16
N PHE A 152 -0.23 1.92 -3.86
CA PHE A 152 -1.10 2.56 -2.86
C PHE A 152 -1.19 4.08 -3.05
N ASN A 153 -0.06 4.77 -3.27
CA ASN A 153 -0.06 6.21 -3.54
C ASN A 153 -0.89 6.56 -4.80
N ASN A 154 -0.79 5.74 -5.85
CA ASN A 154 -1.60 5.92 -7.05
C ASN A 154 -3.10 5.73 -6.75
N ALA A 155 -3.46 4.76 -5.92
CA ALA A 155 -4.84 4.62 -5.44
C ALA A 155 -5.31 5.87 -4.70
N LEU A 156 -4.47 6.40 -3.80
CA LEU A 156 -4.78 7.60 -3.04
C LEU A 156 -4.91 8.85 -3.92
N ALA A 157 -4.09 8.98 -4.98
CA ALA A 157 -4.20 10.05 -5.96
C ALA A 157 -5.54 10.02 -6.73
N HIS A 158 -6.03 8.82 -7.10
CA HIS A 158 -7.36 8.68 -7.68
C HIS A 158 -8.48 9.10 -6.71
N ILE A 159 -8.38 8.72 -5.44
CA ILE A 159 -9.34 9.15 -4.42
C ILE A 159 -9.26 10.67 -4.24
N ALA A 160 -8.06 11.25 -4.17
CA ALA A 160 -7.86 12.68 -4.05
C ALA A 160 -8.47 13.46 -5.24
N ASN A 161 -8.44 12.91 -6.46
CA ASN A 161 -9.16 13.49 -7.59
C ASN A 161 -10.67 13.53 -7.34
N ILE A 162 -11.27 12.46 -6.82
CA ILE A 162 -12.70 12.46 -6.44
C ILE A 162 -12.98 13.54 -5.40
N ILE A 163 -12.12 13.67 -4.39
CA ILE A 163 -12.24 14.68 -3.34
C ILE A 163 -12.12 16.10 -3.92
N TYR A 164 -11.17 16.33 -4.81
CA TYR A 164 -10.94 17.64 -5.42
C TYR A 164 -12.13 18.11 -6.25
N TYR A 165 -12.71 17.21 -7.07
CA TYR A 165 -13.85 17.55 -7.94
C TYR A 165 -15.23 17.34 -7.28
N GLY A 166 -15.29 16.70 -6.11
CA GLY A 166 -16.54 16.37 -5.40
C GLY A 166 -17.39 15.29 -6.07
N LYS A 167 -16.87 14.58 -7.09
CA LYS A 167 -17.59 13.56 -7.87
C LYS A 167 -16.64 12.59 -8.58
N ASP A 168 -17.14 11.40 -8.94
CA ASP A 168 -16.35 10.35 -9.62
C ASP A 168 -16.70 10.22 -11.11
N ASP A 169 -16.39 11.23 -11.93
CA ASP A 169 -16.74 11.23 -13.35
C ASP A 169 -15.86 10.31 -14.22
N ASN A 170 -14.67 9.93 -13.72
CA ASN A 170 -13.63 9.25 -14.51
C ASN A 170 -13.33 7.83 -14.02
N ASN A 171 -14.27 7.21 -13.29
CA ASN A 171 -14.11 5.89 -12.66
C ASN A 171 -12.81 5.81 -11.83
N ASN A 172 -12.49 6.90 -11.13
CA ASN A 172 -11.35 6.98 -10.22
C ASN A 172 -11.49 5.98 -9.08
N LEU A 173 -12.71 5.67 -8.61
CA LEU A 173 -12.90 4.63 -7.60
C LEU A 173 -12.43 3.27 -8.11
N GLY A 174 -12.88 2.90 -9.31
CA GLY A 174 -12.49 1.64 -9.94
C GLY A 174 -10.98 1.56 -10.18
N LYS A 175 -10.35 2.68 -10.56
CA LYS A 175 -8.89 2.77 -10.70
C LYS A 175 -8.17 2.63 -9.36
N ALA A 176 -8.65 3.29 -8.30
CA ALA A 176 -8.09 3.15 -6.96
C ALA A 176 -8.16 1.70 -6.47
N GLN A 177 -9.30 1.02 -6.68
CA GLN A 177 -9.45 -0.41 -6.37
C GLN A 177 -8.45 -1.26 -7.16
N ASN A 178 -8.28 -1.02 -8.46
CA ASN A 178 -7.30 -1.73 -9.28
C ASN A 178 -5.86 -1.56 -8.75
N HIS A 179 -5.49 -0.35 -8.31
CA HIS A 179 -4.17 -0.08 -7.74
C HIS A 179 -3.96 -0.80 -6.39
N LEU A 180 -4.94 -0.78 -5.48
CA LEU A 180 -4.89 -1.57 -4.24
C LEU A 180 -4.74 -3.06 -4.54
N TYR A 181 -5.49 -3.57 -5.52
CA TYR A 181 -5.41 -4.95 -5.96
C TYR A 181 -4.01 -5.33 -6.47
N ARG A 182 -3.40 -4.48 -7.32
CA ARG A 182 -2.02 -4.69 -7.80
C ARG A 182 -1.02 -4.72 -6.64
N ALA A 183 -1.17 -3.81 -5.68
CA ALA A 183 -0.29 -3.76 -4.53
C ALA A 183 -0.37 -5.04 -3.65
N ILE A 184 -1.59 -5.56 -3.42
CA ILE A 184 -1.79 -6.85 -2.73
C ILE A 184 -1.07 -7.98 -3.46
N LEU A 185 -1.23 -8.04 -4.79
CA LEU A 185 -0.57 -9.05 -5.61
C LEU A 185 0.96 -8.94 -5.54
N ASP A 186 1.51 -7.73 -5.57
CA ASP A 186 2.94 -7.50 -5.50
C ASP A 186 3.54 -8.01 -4.17
N TYR A 187 2.86 -7.78 -3.04
CA TYR A 187 3.28 -8.33 -1.74
C TYR A 187 3.33 -9.87 -1.75
N TYR A 188 2.23 -10.54 -2.12
CA TYR A 188 2.20 -12.01 -2.09
C TYR A 188 3.11 -12.65 -3.14
N LYS A 189 3.24 -12.08 -4.34
CA LYS A 189 4.18 -12.57 -5.35
C LYS A 189 5.62 -12.48 -4.85
N MET A 190 5.98 -11.38 -4.18
CA MET A 190 7.32 -11.21 -3.64
C MET A 190 7.61 -12.21 -2.52
N LEU A 191 6.66 -12.43 -1.60
CA LEU A 191 6.79 -13.45 -0.56
C LEU A 191 6.95 -14.85 -1.16
N LEU A 192 6.06 -15.24 -2.07
CA LEU A 192 6.09 -16.55 -2.72
C LEU A 192 7.38 -16.77 -3.51
N ARG A 193 7.88 -15.73 -4.21
CA ARG A 193 9.16 -15.78 -4.94
C ARG A 193 10.31 -16.25 -4.05
N PHE A 194 10.31 -15.82 -2.79
CA PHE A 194 11.37 -16.19 -1.86
C PHE A 194 11.09 -17.45 -1.04
N ILE A 195 9.82 -17.77 -0.77
CA ILE A 195 9.43 -18.94 0.02
C ILE A 195 9.52 -20.23 -0.80
N ILE A 196 9.00 -20.24 -2.04
CA ILE A 196 8.91 -21.44 -2.87
C ILE A 196 10.28 -22.15 -3.01
N PRO A 197 11.40 -21.46 -3.26
CA PRO A 197 12.72 -22.09 -3.34
C PRO A 197 13.22 -22.74 -2.04
N GLN A 198 12.62 -22.42 -0.88
CA GLN A 198 13.10 -22.85 0.45
C GLN A 198 12.32 -24.04 1.02
N ILE A 199 11.27 -24.49 0.33
CA ILE A 199 10.40 -25.56 0.79
C ILE A 199 10.42 -26.72 -0.21
N ASN A 200 10.20 -27.94 0.28
CA ASN A 200 9.89 -29.07 -0.60
C ASN A 200 8.41 -28.97 -0.98
N ILE A 201 8.13 -28.19 -2.04
CA ILE A 201 6.77 -27.87 -2.46
C ILE A 201 6.10 -29.09 -3.14
N PRO A 202 4.91 -29.54 -2.68
CA PRO A 202 4.15 -30.59 -3.34
C PRO A 202 3.79 -30.22 -4.79
N HIS A 203 3.79 -31.21 -5.68
CA HIS A 203 3.45 -31.03 -7.11
C HIS A 203 2.13 -30.25 -7.31
N ARG A 204 1.10 -30.56 -6.52
CA ARG A 204 -0.20 -29.87 -6.56
C ARG A 204 -0.09 -28.35 -6.39
N LEU A 205 0.84 -27.87 -5.56
CA LEU A 205 1.03 -26.44 -5.30
C LEU A 205 1.82 -25.77 -6.42
N ILE A 206 2.75 -26.50 -7.06
CA ILE A 206 3.44 -26.02 -8.26
C ILE A 206 2.43 -25.85 -9.40
N GLU A 207 1.55 -26.83 -9.63
CA GLU A 207 0.47 -26.74 -10.62
C GLU A 207 -0.47 -25.57 -10.33
N CYS A 208 -0.86 -25.39 -9.06
CA CYS A 208 -1.67 -24.25 -8.63
C CYS A 208 -0.97 -22.92 -8.94
N TYR A 209 0.31 -22.78 -8.58
CA TYR A 209 1.11 -21.60 -8.89
C TYR A 209 1.18 -21.32 -10.40
N HIS A 210 1.49 -22.33 -11.22
CA HIS A 210 1.51 -22.20 -12.67
C HIS A 210 0.16 -21.76 -13.23
N GLN A 211 -0.94 -22.35 -12.77
CA GLN A 211 -2.29 -21.98 -13.21
C GLN A 211 -2.64 -20.54 -12.82
N ILE A 212 -2.26 -20.08 -11.62
CA ILE A 212 -2.43 -18.69 -11.20
C ILE A 212 -1.67 -17.76 -12.16
N ARG A 213 -0.39 -18.05 -12.44
CA ARG A 213 0.45 -17.24 -13.33
C ARG A 213 -0.06 -17.19 -14.76
N ILE A 214 -0.50 -18.32 -15.33
CA ILE A 214 -1.07 -18.38 -16.68
C ILE A 214 -2.37 -17.56 -16.74
N ASN A 215 -3.27 -17.75 -15.77
CA ASN A 215 -4.54 -17.02 -15.73
C ASN A 215 -4.33 -15.51 -15.61
N GLU A 216 -3.33 -15.07 -14.84
CA GLU A 216 -2.95 -13.66 -14.74
C GLU A 216 -2.42 -13.13 -16.08
N PHE A 217 -1.51 -13.87 -16.73
CA PHE A 217 -0.95 -13.49 -18.02
C PHE A 217 -2.03 -13.31 -19.10
N LEU A 218 -2.99 -14.25 -19.18
CA LEU A 218 -4.12 -14.19 -20.12
C LEU A 218 -5.09 -13.01 -19.85
N GLN A 219 -4.91 -12.30 -18.75
CA GLN A 219 -5.72 -11.16 -18.33
C GLN A 219 -4.94 -9.84 -18.29
N LEU A 220 -3.71 -9.81 -18.80
CA LEU A 220 -2.96 -8.56 -18.96
C LEU A 220 -3.75 -7.55 -19.81
N GLY A 221 -3.73 -6.28 -19.37
CA GLY A 221 -4.47 -5.19 -20.01
C GLY A 221 -5.97 -5.14 -19.71
N LYS A 222 -6.52 -6.09 -18.93
CA LYS A 222 -7.92 -6.10 -18.49
C LYS A 222 -8.06 -5.58 -17.06
N ASP A 223 -9.26 -5.15 -16.68
CA ASP A 223 -9.60 -4.82 -15.29
C ASP A 223 -9.54 -6.09 -14.43
N ILE A 224 -8.62 -6.12 -13.46
CA ILE A 224 -8.31 -7.29 -12.62
C ILE A 224 -9.03 -7.28 -11.26
N LYS A 225 -9.65 -6.15 -10.86
CA LYS A 225 -10.35 -5.99 -9.56
C LYS A 225 -11.52 -6.95 -9.31
N ASP A 226 -12.06 -7.57 -10.35
CA ASP A 226 -13.18 -8.53 -10.25
C ASP A 226 -12.71 -9.99 -10.32
N LYS A 227 -11.42 -10.22 -10.06
CA LYS A 227 -10.78 -11.52 -10.17
C LYS A 227 -10.31 -11.98 -8.80
N ASP A 228 -10.37 -13.27 -8.56
CA ASP A 228 -9.99 -13.92 -7.30
C ASP A 228 -8.47 -14.08 -7.13
N PHE A 229 -7.62 -13.43 -7.94
CA PHE A 229 -6.17 -13.65 -7.86
C PHE A 229 -5.61 -13.30 -6.49
N THR A 230 -6.03 -12.21 -5.85
CA THR A 230 -5.55 -11.85 -4.50
C THR A 230 -5.83 -12.96 -3.49
N THR A 231 -7.04 -13.53 -3.52
CA THR A 231 -7.42 -14.69 -2.71
C THR A 231 -6.56 -15.91 -3.04
N ARG A 232 -6.41 -16.26 -4.33
CA ARG A 232 -5.63 -17.44 -4.75
C ARG A 232 -4.15 -17.34 -4.40
N TYR A 233 -3.55 -16.16 -4.52
CA TYR A 233 -2.17 -15.91 -4.10
C TYR A 233 -2.02 -15.99 -2.58
N LYS A 234 -2.98 -15.46 -1.82
CA LYS A 234 -2.99 -15.54 -0.36
C LYS A 234 -3.14 -16.99 0.12
N GLU A 235 -4.05 -17.77 -0.47
CA GLU A 235 -4.23 -19.19 -0.17
C GLU A 235 -2.96 -19.98 -0.46
N LEU A 236 -2.36 -19.79 -1.64
CA LEU A 236 -1.09 -20.41 -1.99
C LEU A 236 0.03 -20.02 -1.00
N PHE A 237 0.09 -18.75 -0.61
CA PHE A 237 1.05 -18.26 0.39
C PHE A 237 0.86 -18.97 1.74
N ASN A 238 -0.38 -19.04 2.25
CA ASN A 238 -0.69 -19.72 3.50
C ASN A 238 -0.32 -21.21 3.46
N GLU A 239 -0.59 -21.90 2.36
CA GLU A 239 -0.18 -23.30 2.19
C GLU A 239 1.35 -23.46 2.16
N CYS A 240 2.07 -22.57 1.47
CA CYS A 240 3.54 -22.58 1.44
C CYS A 240 4.13 -22.34 2.84
N MET A 241 3.54 -21.44 3.63
CA MET A 241 3.98 -21.16 5.00
C MET A 241 3.84 -22.36 5.93
N GLN A 242 2.82 -23.20 5.75
CA GLN A 242 2.62 -24.42 6.54
C GLN A 242 3.73 -25.46 6.32
N LEU A 243 4.39 -25.40 5.15
CA LEU A 243 5.46 -26.30 4.73
C LEU A 243 6.85 -25.85 5.18
N GLN A 244 7.00 -24.63 5.72
CA GLN A 244 8.28 -24.16 6.22
C GLN A 244 8.73 -24.94 7.47
N PRO A 245 10.02 -25.30 7.58
CA PRO A 245 10.56 -25.98 8.75
C PRO A 245 10.37 -25.12 10.03
N VAL A 246 10.16 -25.80 11.16
CA VAL A 246 9.62 -25.27 12.44
C VAL A 246 10.36 -24.05 13.02
N LYS A 247 11.57 -23.71 12.55
CA LYS A 247 12.27 -22.46 12.92
C LYS A 247 11.48 -21.19 12.54
N ALA A 248 10.55 -21.26 11.59
CA ALA A 248 9.66 -20.15 11.20
C ALA A 248 8.32 -20.11 11.99
N LYS A 249 8.00 -21.12 12.80
CA LYS A 249 6.71 -21.21 13.52
C LYS A 249 6.66 -20.43 14.83
N GLN A 250 7.79 -19.92 15.33
CA GLN A 250 7.86 -19.17 16.59
C GLN A 250 7.54 -17.68 16.39
N THR A 251 6.31 -17.34 16.01
CA THR A 251 5.75 -15.97 16.24
C THR A 251 4.23 -15.84 16.09
N SER A 252 3.48 -16.91 15.77
CA SER A 252 2.00 -16.84 15.67
C SER A 252 1.25 -16.84 17.01
N LYS A 253 1.95 -16.64 18.14
CA LYS A 253 1.34 -16.41 19.45
C LYS A 253 1.88 -15.12 20.05
N VAL A 254 1.35 -13.99 19.59
CA VAL A 254 1.33 -12.76 20.39
C VAL A 254 -0.09 -12.65 20.96
N LYS A 255 -0.14 -12.61 22.29
CA LYS A 255 -1.34 -12.41 23.11
C LYS A 255 -1.90 -11.01 22.95
#